data_AF-A0A5D4JLX7-F1
#
_entry.id   AF-A0A5D4JLX7-F1
#
_cell.length_a   1.000
_cell.length_b   1.000
_cell.length_c   1.000
_cell.angle_alpha   90.00
_cell.angle_beta   90.00
_cell.angle_gamma   90.00
#
_symmetry.space_group_name_H-M   'P 1'
#
loop_
_entity.id
_entity.type
_entity.pdbx_description
1 polymer ?
#
loop_
_entity_poly.entity_id
_entity_poly.type
_entity_poly.pdbx_seq_one_letter_code
_entity_poly.pdbx_strand_id
1 'polypeptide(L)'
;MAASTARVSAQAWSCVGTSFSATLHTGKSLCNGNYRLTMQTNGDLVLRVATTGRACYASGTRALDGASATFHKNLVSKPWVDITSPSQGRIGRVYGAHTPTTYGTNASVNARGEFWIGYKKVGWC
;
A
#
# COMPACT_ATOMS: atom_id res chain seq x y z
N MET A 1 15.76 -13.44 40.79
CA MET A 1 15.27 -12.34 39.92
C MET A 1 15.74 -12.65 38.49
N ALA A 2 14.86 -13.21 37.66
CA ALA A 2 15.20 -13.52 36.26
C ALA A 2 14.61 -12.41 35.38
N ALA A 3 15.49 -11.71 34.65
CA ALA A 3 15.12 -10.61 33.79
C ALA A 3 14.30 -11.12 32.60
N SER A 4 13.07 -10.65 32.48
CA SER A 4 12.25 -10.78 31.28
C SER A 4 12.92 -10.03 30.13
N THR A 5 13.66 -10.74 29.27
CA THR A 5 13.97 -10.21 27.93
C THR A 5 12.68 -10.18 27.14
N ALA A 6 11.98 -9.05 27.25
CA ALA A 6 10.96 -8.67 26.30
C ALA A 6 11.60 -8.73 24.91
N ARG A 7 11.20 -9.72 24.10
CA ARG A 7 11.38 -9.59 22.66
C ARG A 7 10.57 -8.36 22.30
N VAL A 8 11.27 -7.27 21.97
CA VAL A 8 10.68 -6.24 21.13
C VAL A 8 10.34 -6.99 19.84
N SER A 9 9.11 -7.49 19.76
CA SER A 9 8.53 -7.91 18.51
C SER A 9 8.43 -6.63 17.70
N ALA A 10 9.52 -6.27 17.01
CA ALA A 10 9.42 -5.52 15.78
C ALA A 10 8.30 -6.23 15.03
N GLN A 11 7.12 -5.59 14.93
CA GLN A 11 5.98 -6.15 14.22
C GLN A 11 6.57 -6.73 12.96
N ALA A 12 6.60 -8.06 12.82
CA ALA A 12 7.26 -8.68 11.69
C ALA A 12 6.54 -8.10 10.48
N TRP A 13 7.18 -7.14 9.82
CA TRP A 13 6.54 -6.35 8.79
C TRP A 13 6.18 -7.36 7.72
N SER A 14 4.88 -7.63 7.56
CA SER A 14 4.43 -8.67 6.64
C SER A 14 4.50 -8.13 5.22
N CYS A 15 5.73 -8.06 4.74
CA CYS A 15 6.06 -7.81 3.35
C CYS A 15 5.49 -8.97 2.53
N VAL A 16 4.53 -8.68 1.66
CA VAL A 16 3.89 -9.67 0.79
C VAL A 16 4.45 -9.65 -0.63
N GLY A 17 5.44 -8.80 -0.91
CA GLY A 17 6.11 -8.66 -2.20
C GLY A 17 6.42 -7.19 -2.53
N THR A 18 6.68 -6.90 -3.80
CA THR A 18 6.92 -5.53 -4.32
C THR A 18 5.69 -4.96 -5.03
N SER A 19 4.66 -5.77 -5.28
CA SER A 19 3.43 -5.40 -5.98
C SER A 19 2.24 -6.26 -5.55
N PHE A 20 1.02 -5.77 -5.76
CA PHE A 20 -0.23 -6.55 -5.66
C PHE A 20 -1.14 -6.27 -6.85
N SER A 21 -1.87 -7.29 -7.31
CA SER A 21 -2.88 -7.20 -8.39
C SER A 21 -4.30 -7.59 -7.92
N ALA A 22 -4.44 -8.03 -6.67
CA ALA A 22 -5.69 -8.33 -6.01
C ALA A 22 -5.87 -7.40 -4.80
N THR A 23 -5.94 -7.95 -3.59
CA THR A 23 -6.16 -7.17 -2.36
C THR A 23 -4.92 -7.17 -1.46
N LEU A 24 -4.51 -5.98 -1.02
CA LEU A 24 -3.57 -5.76 0.07
C LEU A 24 -4.36 -5.52 1.36
N HIS A 25 -4.39 -6.52 2.23
CA HIS A 25 -5.15 -6.47 3.48
C HIS A 25 -4.50 -5.56 4.53
N THR A 26 -5.30 -5.16 5.51
CA THR A 26 -4.86 -4.40 6.69
C THR A 26 -3.60 -5.00 7.32
N GLY A 27 -2.62 -4.14 7.61
CA GLY A 27 -1.32 -4.50 8.19
C GLY A 27 -0.32 -5.11 7.20
N LYS A 28 -0.73 -5.49 5.99
CA LYS A 28 0.18 -6.01 4.95
C LYS A 28 0.91 -4.89 4.25
N SER A 29 2.07 -5.21 3.67
CA SER A 29 2.91 -4.21 3.04
C SER A 29 3.60 -4.72 1.79
N LEU A 30 3.79 -3.82 0.83
CA LEU A 30 4.77 -4.00 -0.23
C LEU A 30 6.11 -3.44 0.25
N CYS A 31 7.21 -4.13 -0.04
CA CYS A 31 8.54 -3.76 0.41
C CYS A 31 9.53 -3.87 -0.76
N ASN A 32 10.30 -2.82 -1.01
CA ASN A 32 11.35 -2.83 -2.02
C ASN A 32 12.49 -1.90 -1.60
N GLY A 33 13.67 -2.46 -1.34
CA GLY A 33 14.80 -1.70 -0.77
C GLY A 33 14.43 -1.05 0.57
N ASN A 34 14.72 0.25 0.70
CA ASN A 34 14.42 1.04 1.90
C ASN A 34 12.99 1.63 1.90
N TYR A 35 12.08 1.13 1.06
CA TYR A 35 10.75 1.72 0.90
C TYR A 35 9.65 0.70 1.10
N ARG A 36 8.58 1.15 1.72
CA ARG A 36 7.46 0.29 2.10
C ARG A 36 6.12 0.99 1.91
N LEU A 37 5.22 0.37 1.16
CA LEU A 37 3.82 0.78 1.06
C LEU A 37 2.97 -0.12 1.97
N THR A 38 2.25 0.45 2.93
CA THR A 38 1.50 -0.31 3.94
C THR A 38 0.04 0.07 3.92
N MET A 39 -0.84 -0.92 3.89
CA MET A 39 -2.24 -0.70 4.25
C MET A 39 -2.32 -0.67 5.78
N GLN A 40 -2.39 0.52 6.37
CA GLN A 40 -2.32 0.68 7.82
C GLN A 40 -3.65 0.30 8.50
N THR A 41 -3.59 -0.06 9.78
CA THR A 41 -4.76 -0.43 10.60
C THR A 41 -5.74 0.72 10.80
N ASN A 42 -5.29 1.96 10.66
CA ASN A 42 -6.12 3.16 10.69
C ASN A 42 -6.86 3.43 9.36
N GLY A 43 -6.73 2.55 8.38
CA GLY A 43 -7.37 2.65 7.08
C GLY A 43 -6.65 3.51 6.03
N ASP A 44 -5.41 3.92 6.29
CA ASP A 44 -4.62 4.70 5.34
C ASP A 44 -3.60 3.84 4.60
N LEU A 45 -3.50 4.02 3.28
CA LEU A 45 -2.46 3.42 2.46
C LEU A 45 -1.26 4.37 2.39
N VAL A 46 -0.15 3.99 3.04
CA VAL A 46 0.96 4.91 3.28
C VAL A 46 2.28 4.36 2.76
N LEU A 47 3.00 5.17 1.98
CA LEU A 47 4.39 4.91 1.57
C LEU A 47 5.34 5.55 2.58
N ARG A 48 6.30 4.77 3.06
CA ARG A 48 7.29 5.21 4.05
C ARG A 48 8.70 4.76 3.68
N VAL A 49 9.68 5.52 4.17
CA VAL A 49 11.06 5.06 4.30
C VAL A 49 11.14 4.07 5.45
N ALA A 50 11.63 2.86 5.21
CA ALA A 50 11.63 1.77 6.18
C ALA A 50 12.56 2.05 7.36
N THR A 51 13.74 2.62 7.13
CA THR A 51 14.72 2.91 8.20
C THR A 51 14.31 4.08 9.10
N THR A 52 13.69 5.13 8.57
CA THR A 52 13.36 6.34 9.34
C THR A 52 11.89 6.44 9.73
N GLY A 53 11.01 5.64 9.12
CA GLY A 53 9.56 5.71 9.30
C GLY A 53 8.90 6.94 8.65
N ARG A 54 9.66 7.80 7.96
CA ARG A 54 9.17 9.03 7.30
C ARG A 54 8.12 8.67 6.25
N ALA A 55 6.93 9.27 6.36
CA ALA A 55 5.89 9.14 5.36
C ALA A 55 6.22 10.03 4.14
N CYS A 56 6.11 9.45 2.95
CA CYS A 56 6.34 10.12 1.68
C CYS A 56 5.04 10.32 0.89
N TYR A 57 4.10 9.40 1.07
CA TYR A 57 2.76 9.49 0.50
C TYR A 57 1.76 8.85 1.45
N ALA A 58 0.55 9.38 1.49
CA ALA A 58 -0.59 8.84 2.19
C ALA A 58 -1.83 9.02 1.31
N SER A 59 -2.73 8.04 1.31
CA SER A 59 -4.01 8.17 0.60
C SER A 59 -4.96 9.17 1.25
N GLY A 60 -4.72 9.55 2.51
CA GLY A 60 -5.59 10.47 3.25
C GLY A 60 -6.91 9.82 3.67
N THR A 61 -6.94 8.49 3.73
CA THR A 61 -8.14 7.73 4.11
C THR A 61 -8.08 7.34 5.59
N ARG A 62 -9.26 7.22 6.20
CA ARG A 62 -9.40 6.83 7.61
C ARG A 62 -10.49 5.78 7.71
N ALA A 63 -10.18 4.67 8.37
CA ALA A 63 -11.11 3.60 8.72
C ALA A 63 -11.20 3.42 10.23
N LEU A 64 -12.39 3.05 10.73
CA LEU A 64 -12.61 2.73 12.14
C LEU A 64 -12.19 1.29 12.49
N ASP A 65 -12.30 0.35 11.55
CA ASP A 65 -12.16 -1.10 11.74
C ASP A 65 -11.09 -1.73 10.82
N GLY A 66 -10.15 -0.90 10.36
CA GLY A 66 -9.19 -1.29 9.34
C GLY A 66 -9.78 -1.26 7.94
N ALA A 67 -8.91 -1.29 6.93
CA ALA A 67 -9.34 -1.30 5.54
C ALA A 67 -8.37 -2.09 4.68
N SER A 68 -8.86 -2.52 3.52
CA SER A 68 -8.06 -3.22 2.51
C SER A 68 -7.98 -2.38 1.24
N ALA A 69 -6.85 -2.46 0.54
CA ALA A 69 -6.64 -1.84 -0.76
C ALA A 69 -6.79 -2.90 -1.86
N THR A 70 -7.79 -2.76 -2.73
CA THR A 70 -8.06 -3.73 -3.82
C THR A 70 -7.77 -3.10 -5.17
N PHE A 71 -6.92 -3.75 -5.96
CA PHE A 71 -6.64 -3.34 -7.33
C PHE A 71 -7.75 -3.80 -8.27
N HIS A 72 -8.21 -2.88 -9.11
CA HIS A 72 -9.20 -3.13 -10.14
C HIS A 72 -8.56 -2.89 -11.50
N LYS A 73 -8.38 -3.98 -12.23
CA LYS A 73 -8.01 -3.92 -13.65
C LYS A 73 -9.22 -3.41 -14.43
N ASN A 74 -9.03 -2.34 -15.18
CA ASN A 74 -9.95 -1.90 -16.22
C ASN A 74 -9.16 -1.87 -17.53
N LEU A 75 -9.74 -2.38 -18.61
CA LEU A 75 -9.12 -2.39 -19.93
C LEU A 75 -9.59 -1.22 -20.81
N VAL A 76 -10.76 -0.67 -20.49
CA VAL A 76 -11.41 0.40 -21.27
C VAL A 76 -11.04 1.78 -20.73
N SER A 77 -10.81 1.89 -19.43
CA SER A 77 -10.39 3.12 -18.75
C SER A 77 -9.28 2.83 -17.76
N LYS A 78 -8.85 3.85 -17.01
CA LYS A 78 -7.73 3.77 -16.06
C LYS A 78 -7.96 2.64 -15.04
N PRO A 79 -6.92 1.87 -14.67
CA PRO A 79 -7.01 0.98 -13.52
C PRO A 79 -7.07 1.83 -12.25
N TRP A 80 -7.56 1.28 -11.15
CA TRP A 80 -7.58 1.97 -9.86
C TRP A 80 -7.36 1.01 -8.70
N VAL A 81 -7.09 1.59 -7.53
CA VAL A 81 -7.13 0.90 -6.24
C VAL A 81 -8.26 1.51 -5.43
N ASP A 82 -9.20 0.70 -4.98
CA ASP A 82 -10.19 1.09 -3.98
C ASP A 82 -9.67 0.77 -2.58
N ILE A 83 -9.94 1.68 -1.65
CA ILE A 83 -9.68 1.48 -0.23
C ILE A 83 -11.03 1.32 0.44
N THR A 84 -11.26 0.14 1.02
CA THR A 84 -12.57 -0.26 1.54
C THR A 84 -12.43 -0.75 2.98
N SER A 85 -13.26 -0.19 3.85
CA SER A 85 -13.46 -0.65 5.23
C SER A 85 -14.72 -1.53 5.31
N PRO A 86 -14.73 -2.58 6.15
CA PRO A 86 -15.92 -3.42 6.35
C PRO A 86 -17.13 -2.61 6.85
N SER A 87 -16.92 -1.67 7.77
CA SER A 87 -18.00 -0.85 8.36
C SER A 87 -18.38 0.38 7.55
N GLN A 88 -17.45 0.99 6.80
CA GLN A 88 -17.68 2.25 6.08
C GLN A 88 -17.83 2.08 4.55
N GLY A 89 -17.59 0.89 4.02
CA GLY A 89 -17.53 0.66 2.58
C GLY A 89 -16.32 1.35 1.94
N ARG A 90 -16.46 1.84 0.70
CA ARG A 90 -15.35 2.50 -0.02
C ARG A 90 -15.07 3.87 0.58
N ILE A 91 -13.92 4.01 1.22
CA ILE A 91 -13.43 5.25 1.86
C ILE A 91 -12.44 6.02 0.99
N GLY A 92 -11.92 5.41 -0.07
CA GLY A 92 -11.06 6.10 -1.02
C GLY A 92 -10.88 5.34 -2.34
N ARG A 93 -10.43 6.07 -3.36
CA ARG A 93 -10.06 5.53 -4.67
C ARG A 93 -8.84 6.26 -5.21
N VAL A 94 -7.87 5.49 -5.68
CA VAL A 94 -6.63 6.02 -6.26
C VAL A 94 -6.49 5.52 -7.69
N TYR A 95 -6.53 6.43 -8.65
CA TYR A 95 -6.44 6.09 -10.08
C TYR A 95 -5.01 5.92 -10.54
N GLY A 96 -4.76 4.83 -11.26
CA GLY A 96 -3.56 4.55 -12.03
C GLY A 96 -3.63 5.03 -13.48
N ALA A 97 -2.78 4.45 -14.33
CA ALA A 97 -2.83 4.63 -15.78
C ALA A 97 -2.35 3.39 -16.53
N HIS A 98 -2.70 3.34 -17.81
CA HIS A 98 -2.07 2.51 -18.83
C HIS A 98 -1.06 3.35 -19.63
N THR A 99 -0.22 2.70 -20.43
CA THR A 99 0.46 3.37 -21.56
C THR A 99 -0.38 3.18 -22.84
N PRO A 100 -0.04 3.84 -23.97
CA PRO A 100 -0.72 3.63 -25.24
C PRO A 100 -0.71 2.17 -25.73
N THR A 101 0.28 1.37 -25.30
CA THR A 101 0.52 0.02 -25.80
C THR A 101 0.47 -1.06 -24.72
N THR A 102 0.31 -0.70 -23.44
CA THR A 102 0.39 -1.67 -22.35
C THR A 102 -0.52 -1.32 -21.18
N TYR A 103 -1.30 -2.31 -20.75
CA TYR A 103 -2.20 -2.17 -19.62
C TYR A 103 -1.44 -2.27 -18.29
N GLY A 104 -1.61 -1.30 -17.41
CA GLY A 104 -1.35 -1.47 -15.98
C GLY A 104 -2.14 -2.65 -15.38
N THR A 105 -1.42 -3.58 -14.74
CA THR A 105 -1.97 -4.84 -14.20
C THR A 105 -1.81 -4.99 -12.69
N ASN A 106 -1.14 -4.06 -12.01
CA ASN A 106 -0.90 -4.10 -10.58
C ASN A 106 -0.66 -2.71 -9.99
N ALA A 107 -0.60 -2.67 -8.67
CA ALA A 107 -0.04 -1.58 -7.89
C ALA A 107 1.31 -2.03 -7.30
N SER A 108 2.33 -1.18 -7.31
CA SER A 108 3.71 -1.57 -6.97
C SER A 108 4.53 -0.47 -6.29
N VAL A 109 5.57 -0.89 -5.57
CA VAL A 109 6.61 -0.01 -5.04
C VAL A 109 7.97 -0.41 -5.60
N ASN A 110 8.76 0.55 -6.05
CA ASN A 110 10.11 0.29 -6.57
C ASN A 110 11.21 0.68 -5.57
N ALA A 111 12.45 0.29 -5.89
CA ALA A 111 13.62 0.56 -5.06
C ALA A 111 14.02 2.05 -4.99
N ARG A 112 13.35 2.94 -5.74
CA ARG A 112 13.53 4.40 -5.70
C ARG A 112 12.53 5.10 -4.78
N GLY A 113 11.63 4.34 -4.15
CA GLY A 113 10.61 4.91 -3.27
C GLY A 113 9.46 5.53 -4.03
N GLU A 114 9.11 4.98 -5.18
CA GLU A 114 7.96 5.41 -5.95
C GLU A 114 6.84 4.37 -5.85
N PHE A 115 5.63 4.83 -5.56
CA PHE A 115 4.40 4.06 -5.59
C PHE A 115 3.70 4.27 -6.94
N TRP A 116 3.40 3.17 -7.63
CA TRP A 116 2.77 3.14 -8.94
C TRP A 116 1.46 2.34 -8.92
N ILE A 117 0.48 2.78 -9.70
CA ILE A 117 -0.70 1.98 -10.06
C ILE A 117 -0.73 1.91 -11.60
N GLY A 118 -0.48 0.71 -12.12
CA GLY A 118 -0.12 0.55 -13.52
C GLY A 118 1.10 1.38 -13.87
N TYR A 119 0.94 2.30 -14.81
CA TYR A 119 1.98 3.18 -15.32
C TYR A 119 1.86 4.63 -14.85
N LYS A 120 1.07 4.88 -13.79
CA LYS A 120 1.01 6.19 -13.14
C LYS A 120 1.75 6.16 -11.82
N LYS A 121 2.69 7.10 -11.66
CA LYS A 121 3.30 7.42 -10.37
C LYS A 121 2.27 8.14 -9.52
N VAL A 122 1.96 7.57 -8.38
CA VAL A 122 0.92 8.06 -7.45
C VAL A 122 1.53 8.84 -6.31
N GLY A 123 2.64 8.36 -5.76
CA GLY A 123 3.35 9.00 -4.66
C GLY A 123 4.82 8.60 -4.66
N TRP A 124 5.67 9.41 -4.04
CA TRP A 124 7.11 9.16 -4.00
C TRP A 124 7.76 9.79 -2.77
N CYS A 125 8.90 9.21 -2.37
CA CYS A 125 9.91 9.86 -1.55
C CYS A 125 10.91 10.60 -2.45
#